data_AF-A0A7X5N274-F1
#
_entry.id   AF-A0A7X5N274-F1
#
_cell.length_a   1.000
_cell.length_b   1.000
_cell.length_c   1.000
_cell.angle_alpha   90.00
_cell.angle_beta   90.00
_cell.angle_gamma   90.00
#
_symmetry.space_group_name_H-M   'P 1'
#
loop_
_entity.id
_entity.type
_entity.pdbx_description
1 polymer ?
#
loop_
_entity_poly.entity_id
_entity_poly.type
_entity_poly.pdbx_seq_one_letter_code
_entity_poly.pdbx_strand_id
1 'polypeptide(L)'
;MNDPMTEQTTHVLDDALSGQPHRIVERDGVRYTLLGTAHVSLASVAAVQRAIGSGRYDAVAVELDAQRLQALSDPDALARLDLVQVIRKGRVALFAANL
;
A
#
# COMPACT_ATOMS: atom_id res chain seq x y z
N MET A 1 26.38 22.24 -11.33
CA MET A 1 25.76 22.84 -10.13
C MET A 1 24.65 21.91 -9.69
N ASN A 2 24.77 21.23 -8.54
CA ASN A 2 23.63 20.56 -7.93
C ASN A 2 22.74 21.61 -7.27
N ASP A 3 21.43 21.48 -7.46
CA ASP A 3 20.42 22.39 -6.93
C ASP A 3 20.14 22.02 -5.46
N PRO A 4 20.28 22.95 -4.49
CA PRO A 4 20.08 22.66 -3.06
C PRO A 4 18.68 22.10 -2.75
N MET A 5 17.67 22.40 -3.57
CA MET A 5 16.33 21.81 -3.44
C MET A 5 16.34 20.29 -3.64
N THR A 6 17.20 19.78 -4.53
CA THR A 6 17.28 18.35 -4.87
C THR A 6 17.89 17.53 -3.74
N GLU A 7 18.87 18.08 -3.02
CA GLU A 7 19.50 17.45 -1.86
C GLU A 7 18.54 17.40 -0.65
N GLN A 8 17.85 18.51 -0.36
CA GLN A 8 16.86 18.53 0.73
C GLN A 8 15.72 17.55 0.51
N THR A 9 15.26 17.41 -0.74
CA THR A 9 14.14 16.50 -1.04
C THR A 9 14.54 15.03 -1.03
N THR A 10 15.82 14.72 -1.28
CA THR A 10 16.35 13.35 -1.18
C THR A 10 16.43 12.92 0.29
N HIS A 11 16.88 13.81 1.17
CA HIS A 11 16.95 13.56 2.62
C HIS A 11 15.58 13.29 3.25
N VAL A 12 14.53 14.01 2.81
CA VAL A 12 13.15 13.81 3.29
C VAL A 12 12.62 12.41 2.93
N LEU A 13 13.02 11.88 1.77
CA LEU A 13 12.61 10.54 1.34
C LEU A 13 13.32 9.45 2.16
N ASP A 14 14.62 9.63 2.40
CA ASP A 14 15.42 8.74 3.25
C ASP A 14 14.85 8.70 4.68
N ASP A 15 14.42 9.84 5.22
CA ASP A 15 13.74 9.92 6.51
C ASP A 15 12.35 9.26 6.48
N ALA A 16 11.58 9.43 5.39
CA ALA A 16 10.25 8.84 5.26
C ALA A 16 10.27 7.31 5.21
N LEU A 17 11.28 6.74 4.54
CA LEU A 17 11.46 5.30 4.34
C LEU A 17 12.38 4.65 5.39
N SER A 18 12.96 5.45 6.29
CA SER A 18 13.85 4.97 7.35
C SER A 18 13.20 3.86 8.18
N GLY A 19 13.89 2.73 8.30
CA GLY A 19 13.40 1.55 9.02
C GLY A 19 12.30 0.75 8.31
N GLN A 20 11.86 1.13 7.11
CA GLN A 20 10.96 0.33 6.30
C GLN A 20 11.73 -0.52 5.28
N PRO A 21 11.29 -1.76 5.01
CA PRO A 21 11.89 -2.58 3.97
C PRO A 21 11.57 -1.97 2.61
N HIS A 22 12.57 -1.47 1.91
CA HIS A 22 12.40 -0.88 0.59
C HIS A 22 13.56 -1.24 -0.34
N ARG A 23 13.32 -1.10 -1.65
CA ARG A 23 14.34 -1.23 -2.70
C ARG A 23 14.12 -0.20 -3.79
N ILE A 24 15.22 0.29 -4.35
CA ILE A 24 15.20 1.10 -5.55
C ILE A 24 15.55 0.20 -6.74
N VAL A 25 14.75 0.24 -7.79
CA VAL A 25 14.94 -0.54 -9.01
C VAL A 25 14.82 0.37 -10.22
N GLU A 26 15.72 0.24 -11.19
CA GLU A 26 15.64 0.96 -12.46
C GLU A 26 15.34 -0.02 -13.59
N ARG A 27 14.29 0.27 -14.38
CA ARG A 27 13.88 -0.52 -15.56
C ARG A 27 13.35 0.40 -16.63
N ASP A 28 13.79 0.21 -17.87
CA ASP A 28 13.31 0.94 -19.04
C ASP A 28 13.30 2.48 -18.87
N GLY A 29 14.32 3.01 -18.19
CA GLY A 29 14.45 4.44 -17.91
C GLY A 29 13.58 4.96 -16.76
N VAL A 30 12.82 4.10 -16.08
CA VAL A 30 11.98 4.45 -14.94
C VAL A 30 12.64 3.99 -13.64
N ARG A 31 12.69 4.89 -12.66
CA ARG A 31 13.11 4.58 -11.28
C ARG A 31 11.89 4.25 -10.43
N TYR A 32 11.87 3.05 -9.88
CA TYR A 32 10.85 2.56 -8.97
C TYR A 32 11.38 2.51 -7.54
N THR A 33 10.61 3.07 -6.61
CA THR A 33 10.77 2.80 -5.17
C THR A 33 9.78 1.73 -4.77
N LEU A 34 10.26 0.52 -4.53
CA LEU A 34 9.47 -0.60 -4.02
C LEU A 34 9.47 -0.54 -2.50
N LEU A 35 8.33 -0.25 -1.91
CA LEU A 35 8.13 -0.27 -0.47
C LEU A 35 7.40 -1.56 -0.07
N GLY A 36 8.07 -2.43 0.67
CA GLY A 36 7.46 -3.62 1.23
C GLY A 36 6.75 -3.33 2.55
N THR A 37 5.66 -4.04 2.81
CA THR A 37 5.00 -4.05 4.11
C THR A 37 4.78 -5.50 4.52
N ALA A 38 5.64 -6.05 5.40
CA ALA A 38 5.45 -7.42 5.90
C ALA A 38 4.20 -7.53 6.80
N HIS A 39 3.82 -6.42 7.45
CA HIS A 39 2.63 -6.28 8.27
C HIS A 39 2.03 -4.90 8.06
N VAL A 40 0.70 -4.78 8.16
CA VAL A 40 0.03 -3.48 8.20
C VAL A 40 0.18 -2.93 9.62
N SER A 41 1.19 -2.10 9.82
CA SER A 41 1.43 -1.41 11.09
C SER A 41 1.11 0.08 10.95
N LEU A 42 0.84 0.77 12.06
CA LEU A 42 0.67 2.23 12.04
C LEU A 42 1.92 2.93 11.51
N ALA A 43 3.10 2.39 11.83
CA ALA A 43 4.38 2.90 11.35
C ALA A 43 4.52 2.79 9.82
N SER A 44 4.11 1.66 9.24
CA SER A 44 4.16 1.47 7.77
C SER A 44 3.14 2.38 7.07
N VAL A 45 1.95 2.57 7.63
CA VAL A 45 0.95 3.52 7.10
C VAL A 45 1.51 4.95 7.11
N ALA A 46 2.10 5.37 8.23
CA ALA A 46 2.69 6.70 8.34
C ALA A 46 3.86 6.91 7.37
N ALA A 47 4.69 5.88 7.14
CA ALA A 47 5.78 5.95 6.16
C ALA A 47 5.26 6.11 4.72
N VAL A 48 4.23 5.35 4.34
CA VAL A 48 3.58 5.49 3.03
C VAL A 48 3.01 6.90 2.86
N GLN A 49 2.28 7.41 3.86
CA GLN A 49 1.69 8.75 3.82
C GLN A 49 2.76 9.84 3.64
N ARG A 50 3.87 9.78 4.40
CA ARG A 50 4.99 10.73 4.24
C ARG A 50 5.66 10.61 2.87
N ALA A 51 5.90 9.39 2.39
CA ALA A 51 6.53 9.15 1.10
C ALA A 51 5.68 9.73 -0.04
N ILE A 52 4.38 9.43 -0.08
CA ILE A 52 3.46 9.99 -1.09
C ILE A 52 3.37 11.52 -0.96
N GLY A 53 3.27 12.03 0.28
CA GLY A 53 3.18 13.46 0.56
C GLY A 53 4.43 14.27 0.18
N SER A 54 5.57 13.62 -0.10
CA SER A 54 6.80 14.29 -0.54
C SER A 54 6.71 14.91 -1.94
N GLY A 55 5.73 14.49 -2.77
CA GLY A 55 5.59 14.94 -4.15
C GLY A 55 6.68 14.41 -5.11
N ARG A 56 7.49 13.44 -4.68
CA ARG A 56 8.64 12.91 -5.45
C ARG A 56 8.29 11.83 -6.47
N TYR A 57 7.03 11.42 -6.54
CA TYR A 57 6.56 10.34 -7.38
C TYR A 57 5.58 10.88 -8.40
N ASP A 58 5.84 10.60 -9.68
CA ASP A 58 4.92 10.95 -10.77
C ASP A 58 3.68 10.04 -10.78
N ALA A 59 3.81 8.83 -10.22
CA ALA A 59 2.74 7.85 -10.08
C ALA A 59 2.95 6.95 -8.86
N VAL A 60 1.85 6.43 -8.32
CA VAL A 60 1.85 5.44 -7.23
C VAL A 60 1.03 4.24 -7.67
N ALA A 61 1.64 3.05 -7.61
CA ALA A 61 0.96 1.78 -7.83
C ALA A 61 0.85 1.02 -6.51
N VAL A 62 -0.31 0.42 -6.25
CA VAL A 62 -0.56 -0.42 -5.08
C VAL A 62 -0.78 -1.85 -5.55
N GLU A 63 0.01 -2.78 -5.03
CA GLU A 63 -0.19 -4.20 -5.27
C GLU A 63 -1.35 -4.70 -4.40
N LEU A 64 -2.27 -5.43 -5.03
CA LEU A 64 -3.46 -5.98 -4.39
C LEU A 64 -3.64 -7.40 -4.89
N ASP A 65 -3.95 -8.31 -3.96
CA ASP A 65 -4.50 -9.60 -4.35
C ASP A 65 -5.90 -9.45 -4.98
N ALA A 66 -6.37 -10.52 -5.62
CA ALA A 66 -7.64 -10.52 -6.33
C ALA A 66 -8.85 -10.19 -5.44
N GLN A 67 -8.83 -10.57 -4.16
CA GLN A 67 -9.93 -10.31 -3.23
C GLN A 67 -9.99 -8.83 -2.87
N ARG A 68 -8.85 -8.20 -2.55
CA ARG A 68 -8.77 -6.76 -2.27
C ARG A 68 -9.13 -5.93 -3.49
N LEU A 69 -8.68 -6.33 -4.67
CA LEU A 69 -9.05 -5.68 -5.92
C LEU A 69 -10.58 -5.74 -6.15
N GLN A 70 -11.20 -6.89 -5.93
CA GLN A 70 -12.65 -7.05 -6.06
C GLN A 70 -13.40 -6.17 -5.06
N ALA A 71 -12.93 -6.11 -3.81
CA ALA A 71 -13.55 -5.28 -2.77
C ALA A 71 -13.49 -3.77 -3.09
N LEU A 72 -12.40 -3.30 -3.70
CA LEU A 72 -12.27 -1.90 -4.13
C LEU A 72 -13.09 -1.59 -5.40
N SER A 73 -13.18 -2.54 -6.32
CA SER A 73 -13.90 -2.36 -7.60
C SER A 73 -15.41 -2.48 -7.45
N ASP A 74 -15.87 -3.23 -6.45
CA ASP A 74 -17.27 -3.54 -6.21
C ASP A 74 -17.54 -3.67 -4.71
N PRO A 75 -17.65 -2.54 -3.99
CA PRO A 75 -17.83 -2.53 -2.54
C PRO A 75 -19.13 -3.23 -2.09
N ASP A 76 -20.13 -3.31 -2.97
CA ASP A 76 -21.39 -3.98 -2.72
C ASP A 76 -21.32 -5.51 -2.95
N ALA A 77 -20.23 -6.04 -3.48
CA ALA A 77 -20.06 -7.48 -3.71
C ALA A 77 -20.19 -8.30 -2.43
N LEU A 78 -19.73 -7.76 -1.30
CA LEU A 78 -19.86 -8.39 0.02
C LEU A 78 -21.30 -8.30 0.55
N ALA A 79 -22.02 -7.21 0.25
CA ALA A 79 -23.43 -7.06 0.62
C ALA A 79 -24.35 -8.00 -0.19
N ARG A 80 -23.96 -8.37 -1.41
CA ARG A 80 -24.67 -9.33 -2.26
C ARG A 80 -24.37 -10.80 -1.92
N LEU A 81 -23.29 -11.07 -1.19
CA LEU A 81 -23.15 -12.35 -0.50
C LEU A 81 -24.21 -12.37 0.61
N ASP A 82 -25.21 -13.23 0.45
CA ASP A 82 -26.25 -13.40 1.46
C ASP A 82 -25.60 -13.88 2.77
N LEU A 83 -25.28 -12.93 3.64
CA LEU A 83 -24.63 -13.16 4.93
C LEU A 83 -25.46 -14.13 5.77
N VAL A 84 -26.79 -14.18 5.57
CA VAL A 84 -27.71 -15.14 6.21
C VAL A 84 -27.43 -16.57 5.73
N GLN A 85 -27.13 -16.78 4.45
CA GLN A 85 -26.74 -18.11 3.91
C GLN A 85 -25.39 -18.59 4.42
N VAL A 86 -24.44 -17.69 4.63
CA VAL A 86 -23.09 -18.02 5.14
C VAL A 86 -23.12 -18.40 6.63
N ILE A 87 -23.86 -17.63 7.44
CA ILE A 87 -24.07 -17.92 8.87
C ILE A 87 -24.78 -19.26 9.05
N ARG A 88 -25.83 -19.54 8.25
CA ARG A 88 -26.56 -20.83 8.28
C ARG A 88 -25.72 -22.03 7.86
N LYS A 89 -24.62 -21.83 7.13
CA LYS A 89 -23.67 -22.89 6.70
C LYS A 89 -22.47 -23.06 7.63
N GLY A 90 -22.44 -22.41 8.80
CA GLY A 90 -21.40 -22.61 9.81
C GLY A 90 -20.01 -22.08 9.46
N ARG A 91 -19.89 -21.21 8.44
CA ARG A 91 -18.59 -20.66 7.97
C ARG A 91 -18.24 -19.29 8.58
N VAL A 92 -18.76 -19.01 9.78
CA VAL A 92 -18.52 -17.74 10.49
C VAL A 92 -17.03 -17.49 10.76
N ALA A 93 -16.26 -18.55 11.00
CA ALA A 93 -14.82 -18.45 11.25
C ALA A 93 -14.01 -17.87 10.07
N LEU A 94 -14.49 -17.99 8.83
CA LEU A 94 -13.78 -17.48 7.65
C LEU A 94 -13.87 -15.95 7.53
N PHE A 95 -14.87 -15.31 8.13
CA PHE A 95 -15.09 -13.86 8.03
C PHE A 95 -14.36 -13.06 9.11
N ALA A 96 -14.19 -13.62 10.32
CA ALA A 96 -13.44 -12.96 11.39
C ALA A 96 -11.94 -12.78 11.07
N ALA A 97 -11.40 -13.55 10.12
CA ALA A 97 -10.02 -13.45 9.67
C ALA A 97 -9.78 -12.39 8.56
N ASN A 98 -10.85 -11.72 8.09
CA ASN A 98 -10.82 -10.79 6.96
C ASN A 98 -11.10 -9.31 7.34
N LEU A 99 -11.15 -8.98 8.64
CA LEU A 99 -11.30 -7.61 9.15
C LEU A 99 -10.01 -7.10 9.78
#